data_AF-A0A553C6U6-F1
#
_entry.id   AF-A0A553C6U6-F1
#
_cell.length_a   1.000
_cell.length_b   1.000
_cell.length_c   1.000
_cell.angle_alpha   90.00
_cell.angle_beta   90.00
_cell.angle_gamma   90.00
#
_symmetry.space_group_name_H-M   'P 1'
#
loop_
_entity.id
_entity.type
_entity.pdbx_description
1 polymer ?
#
loop_
_entity_poly.entity_id
_entity_poly.type
_entity_poly.pdbx_seq_one_letter_code
_entity_poly.pdbx_strand_id
1 'polypeptide(L)'
;MKTFLLFTLAFFSFLPFKSVAQNGNSVTPTVMELKAYVSSLKLIEKNFPSSFSNAQNVEDLVYKLQSSVYFNSGNVKTFGEKPRNLYTDIISLNRISSASLINSDIEIVIIKINNSNDLNSNIDLSLFSDFHKLKYIYIVSSVNTTEQNIAKMFGNYDEQYGIFYKINLGE
;
A
#
# COMPACT_ATOMS: atom_id res chain seq x y z
N MET A 1 0.99 -72.89 -10.44
CA MET A 1 2.00 -71.84 -10.66
C MET A 1 1.25 -70.55 -10.97
N LYS A 2 1.35 -69.53 -10.08
CA LYS A 2 1.21 -68.06 -10.33
C LYS A 2 -0.03 -67.57 -11.14
N THR A 3 -0.84 -66.58 -10.76
CA THR A 3 -0.67 -65.43 -9.88
C THR A 3 -2.05 -64.73 -9.73
N PHE A 4 -2.18 -63.97 -8.64
CA PHE A 4 -3.24 -63.00 -8.30
C PHE A 4 -3.63 -62.05 -9.43
N LEU A 5 -4.90 -61.60 -9.43
CA LEU A 5 -5.20 -60.16 -9.55
C LEU A 5 -6.56 -59.84 -8.88
N LEU A 6 -6.50 -59.21 -7.70
CA LEU A 6 -7.61 -58.53 -7.05
C LEU A 6 -7.86 -57.21 -7.78
N PHE A 7 -9.09 -56.93 -8.20
CA PHE A 7 -9.51 -55.58 -8.58
C PHE A 7 -10.32 -54.99 -7.43
N THR A 8 -9.66 -54.20 -6.58
CA THR A 8 -10.31 -53.36 -5.58
C THR A 8 -10.72 -52.04 -6.22
N LEU A 9 -12.03 -51.83 -6.39
CA LEU A 9 -12.60 -50.58 -6.87
C LEU A 9 -12.56 -49.55 -5.73
N ALA A 10 -11.62 -48.59 -5.81
CA ALA A 10 -11.53 -47.49 -4.86
C ALA A 10 -12.63 -46.45 -5.13
N PHE A 11 -13.56 -46.32 -4.20
CA PHE A 11 -14.55 -45.24 -4.16
C PHE A 11 -13.83 -43.93 -3.80
N PHE A 12 -13.50 -43.12 -4.80
CA PHE A 12 -12.99 -41.76 -4.59
C PHE A 12 -14.17 -40.88 -4.16
N SER A 13 -14.40 -40.76 -2.85
CA SER A 13 -15.35 -39.81 -2.29
C SER A 13 -14.83 -38.39 -2.52
N PHE A 14 -15.35 -37.72 -3.56
CA PHE A 14 -15.25 -36.28 -3.70
C PHE A 14 -15.98 -35.63 -2.53
N LEU A 15 -15.22 -35.23 -1.50
CA LEU A 15 -15.73 -34.29 -0.51
C LEU A 15 -15.77 -32.89 -1.16
N PRO A 16 -16.89 -32.16 -1.10
CA PRO A 16 -16.88 -30.76 -1.47
C PRO A 16 -15.98 -30.01 -0.48
N PHE A 17 -14.88 -29.45 -0.99
CA PHE A 17 -14.09 -28.46 -0.27
C PHE A 17 -15.02 -27.30 0.08
N LYS A 18 -15.37 -27.16 1.36
CA LYS A 18 -15.96 -25.93 1.87
C LYS A 18 -14.83 -24.90 1.91
N SER A 19 -14.86 -23.95 0.99
CA SER A 19 -14.07 -22.73 1.11
C SER A 19 -14.41 -22.09 2.45
N VAL A 20 -13.43 -22.04 3.35
CA VAL A 20 -13.52 -21.22 4.56
C VAL A 20 -13.50 -19.78 4.08
N ALA A 21 -14.65 -19.11 4.15
CA ALA A 21 -14.67 -17.66 4.13
C ALA A 21 -13.86 -17.19 5.34
N GLN A 22 -12.67 -16.65 5.11
CA GLN A 22 -11.95 -15.90 6.13
C GLN A 22 -12.82 -14.69 6.48
N ASN A 23 -13.62 -14.83 7.54
CA ASN A 23 -14.21 -13.71 8.25
C ASN A 23 -13.09 -13.07 9.08
N GLY A 24 -12.12 -12.46 8.41
CA GLY A 24 -11.20 -11.54 9.05
C GLY A 24 -11.94 -10.22 9.18
N ASN A 25 -12.02 -9.67 10.39
CA ASN A 25 -12.45 -8.29 10.58
C ASN A 25 -11.46 -7.36 9.85
N SER A 26 -11.61 -7.19 8.54
CA SER A 26 -10.79 -6.28 7.75
C SER A 26 -11.22 -4.87 8.10
N VAL A 27 -10.45 -4.19 8.94
CA VAL A 27 -10.64 -2.77 9.21
C VAL A 27 -10.46 -2.02 7.90
N THR A 28 -11.46 -1.24 7.50
CA THR A 28 -11.33 -0.36 6.34
C THR A 28 -10.47 0.83 6.76
N PRO A 29 -9.39 1.16 6.04
CA PRO A 29 -8.55 2.28 6.43
C PRO A 29 -9.30 3.60 6.39
N THR A 30 -8.96 4.47 7.34
CA THR A 30 -9.37 5.87 7.27
C THR A 30 -8.49 6.58 6.26
N VAL A 31 -9.11 7.11 5.21
CA VAL A 31 -8.44 7.88 4.16
C VAL A 31 -8.94 9.32 4.22
N MET A 32 -8.02 10.28 4.16
CA MET A 32 -8.32 11.71 4.16
C MET A 32 -7.65 12.41 2.98
N GLU A 33 -8.25 13.51 2.49
CA GLU A 33 -7.54 14.40 1.59
C GLU A 33 -6.30 14.99 2.30
N LEU A 34 -5.19 15.20 1.59
CA LEU A 34 -3.90 15.60 2.13
C LEU A 34 -3.97 16.82 3.07
N LYS A 35 -4.67 17.90 2.70
CA LYS A 35 -4.79 19.08 3.55
C LYS A 35 -5.61 18.76 4.80
N ALA A 36 -6.70 18.01 4.66
CA ALA A 36 -7.51 17.57 5.80
C ALA A 36 -6.70 16.68 6.76
N TYR A 37 -5.88 15.78 6.24
CA TYR A 37 -4.98 14.92 7.01
C TYR A 37 -3.93 15.74 7.78
N VAL A 38 -3.23 16.65 7.10
CA VAL A 38 -2.26 17.53 7.77
C VAL A 38 -2.93 18.39 8.84
N SER A 39 -4.13 18.91 8.58
CA SER A 39 -4.90 19.68 9.57
C SER A 39 -5.29 18.85 10.80
N SER A 40 -5.63 17.57 10.64
CA SER A 40 -5.96 16.70 11.78
C SER A 40 -4.73 16.43 12.65
N LEU A 41 -3.55 16.22 12.04
CA LEU A 41 -2.28 16.12 12.76
C LEU A 41 -1.95 17.39 13.54
N LYS A 42 -2.11 18.58 12.93
CA LYS A 42 -1.88 19.87 13.62
C LYS A 42 -2.80 20.05 14.84
N LEU A 43 -4.05 19.58 14.75
CA LEU A 43 -4.98 19.62 15.87
C LEU A 43 -4.53 18.69 17.01
N ILE A 44 -4.08 17.49 16.68
CA ILE A 44 -3.54 16.54 17.68
C ILE A 44 -2.32 17.14 18.37
N GLU A 45 -1.36 17.67 17.61
CA GLU A 45 -0.13 18.27 18.14
C GLU A 45 -0.38 19.49 19.03
N LYS A 46 -1.45 20.27 18.76
CA LYS A 46 -1.87 21.36 19.62
C LYS A 46 -2.33 20.87 21.00
N ASN A 47 -3.00 19.72 21.04
CA ASN A 47 -3.50 19.13 22.28
C ASN A 47 -2.43 18.30 23.02
N PHE A 48 -1.51 17.69 22.26
CA PHE A 48 -0.42 16.86 22.75
C PHE A 48 0.90 17.32 22.14
N PRO A 49 1.49 18.40 22.67
CA PRO A 49 2.74 18.93 22.13
C PRO A 49 3.86 17.89 22.23
N SER A 50 4.62 17.75 21.15
CA SER A 50 5.84 16.94 21.15
C SER A 50 6.96 17.69 20.43
N SER A 51 8.22 17.30 20.67
CA SER A 51 9.36 17.91 20.00
C SER A 51 9.41 17.62 18.49
N PHE A 52 8.64 16.64 18.02
CA PHE A 52 8.55 16.25 16.62
C PHE A 52 7.15 16.52 16.06
N SER A 53 7.05 17.31 14.99
CA SER A 53 5.76 17.52 14.32
C SER A 53 5.57 16.50 13.20
N ASN A 54 4.59 15.62 13.35
CA ASN A 54 4.13 14.72 12.30
C ASN A 54 3.54 15.52 11.13
N ALA A 55 2.79 16.58 11.42
CA ALA A 55 2.24 17.46 10.39
C ALA A 55 3.35 18.09 9.53
N GLN A 56 4.39 18.65 10.17
CA GLN A 56 5.54 19.20 9.45
C GLN A 56 6.30 18.12 8.69
N ASN A 57 6.46 16.91 9.27
CA ASN A 57 7.12 15.81 8.59
C ASN A 57 6.38 15.39 7.30
N VAL A 58 5.04 15.33 7.34
CA VAL A 58 4.22 15.04 6.14
C VAL A 58 4.39 16.14 5.10
N GLU A 59 4.32 17.41 5.50
CA GLU A 59 4.57 18.54 4.58
C GLU A 59 5.96 18.47 3.95
N ASP A 60 6.99 18.12 4.73
CA ASP A 60 8.36 18.00 4.25
C ASP A 60 8.52 16.83 3.27
N LEU A 61 7.94 15.68 3.57
CA LEU A 61 7.96 14.49 2.72
C LEU A 61 7.23 14.72 1.39
N VAL A 62 6.16 15.53 1.38
CA VAL A 62 5.31 15.75 0.21
C VAL A 62 5.77 16.94 -0.65
N TYR A 63 6.23 18.04 -0.04
CA TYR A 63 6.47 19.30 -0.74
C TYR A 63 7.95 19.70 -0.87
N LYS A 64 8.84 19.17 -0.02
CA LYS A 64 10.28 19.45 -0.12
C LYS A 64 11.00 18.37 -0.92
N LEU A 65 12.16 18.71 -1.48
CA LEU A 65 13.02 17.75 -2.16
C LEU A 65 13.56 16.72 -1.16
N GLN A 66 13.39 15.43 -1.48
CA GLN A 66 13.85 14.30 -0.66
C GLN A 66 14.73 13.35 -1.49
N SER A 67 15.70 12.69 -0.84
CA SER A 67 16.31 11.48 -1.41
C SER A 67 15.21 10.45 -1.66
N SER A 68 15.20 9.85 -2.85
CA SER A 68 14.02 9.13 -3.35
C SER A 68 14.39 7.92 -4.18
N VAL A 69 13.56 6.87 -4.09
CA VAL A 69 13.53 5.75 -5.03
C VAL A 69 12.34 5.91 -5.95
N TYR A 70 12.53 5.63 -7.24
CA TYR A 70 11.48 5.55 -8.25
C TYR A 70 11.42 4.12 -8.74
N PHE A 71 10.26 3.50 -8.61
CA PHE A 71 10.00 2.15 -9.08
C PHE A 71 8.84 2.16 -10.07
N ASN A 72 9.15 2.10 -11.36
CA ASN A 72 8.15 2.14 -12.43
C ASN A 72 8.51 1.15 -13.54
N SER A 73 7.52 0.38 -14.01
CA SER A 73 7.67 -0.63 -15.07
C SER A 73 8.82 -1.62 -14.80
N GLY A 74 9.02 -1.99 -13.54
CA GLY A 74 10.09 -2.90 -13.12
C GLY A 74 11.49 -2.27 -13.01
N ASN A 75 11.64 -0.98 -13.34
CA ASN A 75 12.91 -0.28 -13.24
C ASN A 75 13.03 0.45 -11.91
N VAL A 76 14.19 0.33 -11.26
CA VAL A 76 14.53 1.03 -10.03
C VAL A 76 15.53 2.15 -10.35
N LYS A 77 15.23 3.37 -9.91
CA LYS A 77 16.18 4.49 -9.94
C LYS A 77 16.23 5.13 -8.55
N THR A 78 17.42 5.33 -8.01
CA THR A 78 17.63 5.97 -6.71
C THR A 78 18.36 7.29 -6.88
N PHE A 79 17.89 8.33 -6.19
CA PHE A 79 18.48 9.66 -6.19
C PHE A 79 18.77 10.09 -4.76
N GLY A 80 20.02 10.45 -4.50
CA GLY A 80 20.52 10.76 -3.16
C GLY A 80 20.80 9.51 -2.32
N GLU A 81 21.30 9.75 -1.10
CA GLU A 81 21.57 8.70 -0.11
C GLU A 81 20.39 8.61 0.88
N LYS A 82 20.19 7.42 1.47
CA LYS A 82 19.14 7.15 2.48
C LYS A 82 17.76 7.66 2.05
N PRO A 83 17.19 7.10 0.96
CA PRO A 83 15.94 7.60 0.41
C PRO A 83 14.80 7.50 1.42
N ARG A 84 14.03 8.59 1.54
CA ARG A 84 12.85 8.70 2.41
C ARG A 84 11.54 8.51 1.66
N ASN A 85 11.55 8.73 0.35
CA ASN A 85 10.37 8.63 -0.51
C ASN A 85 10.52 7.46 -1.49
N LEU A 86 9.47 6.67 -1.65
CA LEU A 86 9.32 5.76 -2.78
C LEU A 86 8.20 6.28 -3.69
N TYR A 87 8.51 6.52 -4.97
CA TYR A 87 7.53 6.83 -6.00
C TYR A 87 7.25 5.59 -6.86
N THR A 88 5.99 5.27 -7.05
CA THR A 88 5.55 4.17 -7.91
C THR A 88 4.16 4.43 -8.49
N ASP A 89 3.65 3.50 -9.29
CA ASP A 89 2.28 3.46 -9.79
C ASP A 89 1.63 2.12 -9.49
N ILE A 90 0.30 2.07 -9.62
CA ILE A 90 -0.50 0.87 -9.31
C ILE A 90 -0.02 -0.37 -10.09
N ILE A 91 0.34 -0.20 -11.37
CA ILE A 91 0.78 -1.30 -12.24
C ILE A 91 2.11 -1.87 -11.74
N SER A 92 3.03 -1.00 -11.34
CA SER A 92 4.37 -1.37 -10.89
C SER A 92 4.36 -1.98 -9.50
N LEU A 93 3.48 -1.49 -8.61
CA LEU A 93 3.45 -1.86 -7.20
C LEU A 93 3.34 -3.37 -6.97
N ASN A 94 2.58 -4.09 -7.79
CA ASN A 94 2.42 -5.55 -7.67
C ASN A 94 3.73 -6.34 -7.83
N ARG A 95 4.81 -5.69 -8.30
CA ARG A 95 6.14 -6.29 -8.50
C ARG A 95 7.17 -5.78 -7.51
N ILE A 96 6.77 -4.98 -6.52
CA ILE A 96 7.67 -4.29 -5.60
C ILE A 96 8.54 -5.25 -4.77
N SER A 97 7.97 -6.38 -4.34
CA SER A 97 8.68 -7.41 -3.55
C SER A 97 9.83 -8.08 -4.32
N SER A 98 9.76 -8.07 -5.65
CA SER A 98 10.82 -8.60 -6.52
C SER A 98 11.88 -7.57 -6.89
N ALA A 99 11.69 -6.30 -6.50
CA ALA A 99 12.59 -5.22 -6.84
C ALA A 99 13.71 -5.09 -5.80
N SER A 100 14.95 -4.93 -6.26
CA SER A 100 16.10 -4.65 -5.38
C SER A 100 16.11 -3.17 -4.95
N LEU A 101 15.18 -2.80 -4.07
CA LEU A 101 14.99 -1.44 -3.56
C LEU A 101 15.84 -1.20 -2.32
N ILE A 102 16.35 0.03 -2.17
CA ILE A 102 16.88 0.52 -0.89
C ILE A 102 15.69 1.07 -0.11
N ASN A 103 15.16 0.30 0.83
CA ASN A 103 13.89 0.57 1.52
C ASN A 103 14.00 0.87 3.02
N SER A 104 15.18 0.73 3.62
CA SER A 104 15.41 0.85 5.08
C SER A 104 15.07 2.21 5.69
N ASP A 105 15.10 3.27 4.88
CA ASP A 105 14.88 4.65 5.31
C ASP A 105 13.59 5.27 4.75
N ILE A 106 12.82 4.50 3.98
CA ILE A 106 11.59 4.99 3.35
C ILE A 106 10.52 5.24 4.42
N GLU A 107 10.04 6.48 4.50
CA GLU A 107 8.98 6.91 5.41
C GLU A 107 7.63 7.09 4.71
N ILE A 108 7.63 7.28 3.39
CA ILE A 108 6.42 7.47 2.58
C ILE A 108 6.51 6.69 1.26
N VAL A 109 5.43 5.99 0.93
CA VAL A 109 5.20 5.43 -0.41
C VAL A 109 4.16 6.28 -1.11
N ILE A 110 4.53 6.78 -2.29
CA ILE A 110 3.75 7.68 -3.12
C ILE A 110 3.30 6.90 -4.35
N ILE A 111 2.02 6.55 -4.40
CA ILE A 111 1.43 5.68 -5.41
C ILE A 111 0.57 6.52 -6.34
N LYS A 112 0.87 6.47 -7.64
CA LYS A 112 0.07 7.13 -8.66
C LYS A 112 -1.07 6.25 -9.16
N ILE A 113 -2.26 6.83 -9.20
CA ILE A 113 -3.42 6.33 -9.96
C ILE A 113 -3.47 7.14 -11.25
N ASN A 114 -3.12 6.50 -12.36
CA ASN A 114 -2.98 7.16 -13.66
C ASN A 114 -4.30 7.18 -14.44
N ASN A 115 -5.16 6.19 -14.23
CA ASN A 115 -6.42 6.04 -14.97
C ASN A 115 -7.52 5.39 -14.11
N SER A 116 -8.75 5.39 -14.61
CA SER A 116 -9.90 4.87 -13.85
C SER A 116 -9.86 3.36 -13.59
N ASN A 117 -9.14 2.58 -14.39
CA ASN A 117 -8.99 1.14 -14.15
C ASN A 117 -8.11 0.86 -12.95
N ASP A 118 -7.13 1.72 -12.67
CA ASP A 118 -6.23 1.59 -11.53
C ASP A 118 -7.02 1.59 -10.20
N LEU A 119 -8.16 2.30 -10.12
CA LEU A 119 -9.05 2.35 -8.95
C LEU A 119 -9.69 1.00 -8.60
N ASN A 120 -9.72 0.04 -9.53
CA ASN A 120 -10.23 -1.30 -9.30
C ASN A 120 -9.14 -2.27 -8.78
N SER A 121 -7.92 -1.79 -8.59
CA SER A 121 -6.79 -2.61 -8.13
C SER A 121 -6.79 -2.77 -6.62
N ASN A 122 -6.23 -3.90 -6.17
CA ASN A 122 -5.95 -4.15 -4.77
C ASN A 122 -4.51 -3.72 -4.44
N ILE A 123 -4.33 -2.87 -3.43
CA ILE A 123 -3.08 -2.52 -2.80
C ILE A 123 -2.95 -3.38 -1.54
N ASP A 124 -2.18 -4.46 -1.64
CA ASP A 124 -1.86 -5.31 -0.50
C ASP A 124 -0.78 -4.64 0.35
N LEU A 125 -1.12 -4.23 1.57
CA LEU A 125 -0.19 -3.55 2.45
C LEU A 125 0.90 -4.45 3.04
N SER A 126 0.74 -5.78 2.97
CA SER A 126 1.80 -6.72 3.36
C SER A 126 3.04 -6.61 2.47
N LEU A 127 2.91 -6.03 1.26
CA LEU A 127 4.04 -5.73 0.37
C LEU A 127 5.08 -4.79 1.01
N PHE A 128 4.71 -4.08 2.07
CA PHE A 128 5.57 -3.13 2.76
C PHE A 128 6.13 -3.65 4.09
N SER A 129 6.03 -4.96 4.38
CA SER A 129 6.52 -5.55 5.64
C SER A 129 7.98 -5.24 5.96
N ASP A 130 8.82 -5.12 4.92
CA ASP A 130 10.26 -4.89 5.04
C ASP A 130 10.61 -3.39 5.12
N PHE A 131 9.61 -2.51 5.03
CA PHE A 131 9.78 -1.05 5.09
C PHE A 131 9.63 -0.58 6.53
N HIS A 132 10.60 -0.91 7.39
CA HIS A 132 10.50 -0.72 8.84
C HIS A 132 10.35 0.73 9.33
N LYS A 133 10.59 1.74 8.48
CA LYS A 133 10.38 3.17 8.79
C LYS A 133 9.15 3.77 8.11
N LEU A 134 8.41 2.97 7.34
CA LEU A 134 7.24 3.45 6.62
C LEU A 134 6.14 3.86 7.58
N LYS A 135 5.64 5.09 7.40
CA LYS A 135 4.56 5.66 8.20
C LYS A 135 3.36 6.05 7.36
N TYR A 136 3.59 6.37 6.09
CA TYR A 136 2.60 7.03 5.25
C TYR A 136 2.43 6.35 3.90
N ILE A 137 1.19 6.15 3.49
CA ILE A 137 0.83 5.83 2.11
C ILE A 137 0.11 7.04 1.52
N TYR A 138 0.65 7.56 0.44
CA TYR A 138 0.12 8.74 -0.22
C TYR A 138 -0.32 8.43 -1.65
N ILE A 139 -1.61 8.59 -1.90
CA ILE A 139 -2.20 8.37 -3.23
C ILE A 139 -2.25 9.70 -4.00
N VAL A 140 -1.68 9.72 -5.19
CA VAL A 140 -1.81 10.84 -6.14
C VAL A 140 -2.66 10.37 -7.31
N SER A 141 -3.89 10.86 -7.39
CA SER A 141 -4.84 10.44 -8.42
C SER A 141 -4.92 11.44 -9.55
N SER A 142 -4.72 10.99 -10.79
CA SER A 142 -4.99 11.75 -12.02
C SER A 142 -6.44 11.62 -12.51
N VAL A 143 -7.28 10.91 -11.75
CA VAL A 143 -8.72 10.79 -12.00
C VAL A 143 -9.52 11.25 -10.79
N ASN A 144 -10.75 11.71 -11.04
CA ASN A 144 -11.66 12.07 -9.95
C ASN A 144 -12.04 10.83 -9.13
N THR A 145 -12.01 10.94 -7.81
CA THR A 145 -12.28 9.81 -6.89
C THR A 145 -12.72 10.35 -5.52
N THR A 146 -13.00 9.44 -4.57
CA THR A 146 -13.40 9.77 -3.20
C THR A 146 -12.57 8.97 -2.20
N GLU A 147 -12.61 9.37 -0.93
CA GLU A 147 -11.98 8.65 0.19
C GLU A 147 -12.43 7.19 0.22
N GLN A 148 -13.72 6.93 0.04
CA GLN A 148 -14.29 5.57 0.12
C GLN A 148 -13.82 4.69 -1.03
N ASN A 149 -13.64 5.25 -2.23
CA ASN A 149 -13.12 4.49 -3.35
C ASN A 149 -11.66 4.13 -3.14
N ILE A 150 -10.85 5.06 -2.65
CA ILE A 150 -9.44 4.80 -2.32
C ILE A 150 -9.33 3.79 -1.16
N ALA A 151 -10.14 3.93 -0.11
CA ALA A 151 -10.11 3.04 1.05
C ALA A 151 -10.37 1.57 0.67
N LYS A 152 -11.27 1.34 -0.30
CA LYS A 152 -11.58 -0.01 -0.82
C LYS A 152 -10.44 -0.66 -1.60
N MET A 153 -9.44 0.11 -2.04
CA MET A 153 -8.28 -0.44 -2.73
C MET A 153 -7.37 -1.22 -1.78
N PHE A 154 -7.38 -0.91 -0.48
CA PHE A 154 -6.41 -1.48 0.46
C PHE A 154 -6.86 -2.82 1.03
N GLY A 155 -5.97 -3.81 0.94
CA GLY A 155 -6.05 -5.09 1.64
C GLY A 155 -5.01 -5.20 2.75
N ASN A 156 -5.22 -6.14 3.68
CA ASN A 156 -4.29 -6.44 4.78
C ASN A 156 -3.88 -5.21 5.62
N TYR A 157 -4.85 -4.32 5.87
CA TYR A 157 -4.65 -3.15 6.72
C TYR A 157 -4.68 -3.52 8.21
N ASP A 158 -3.71 -3.00 8.95
CA ASP A 158 -3.48 -3.24 10.38
C ASP A 158 -3.33 -1.92 11.18
N GLU A 159 -3.86 -0.81 10.65
CA GLU A 159 -3.86 0.52 11.29
C GLU A 159 -2.49 1.20 11.45
N GLN A 160 -1.40 0.60 10.98
CA GLN A 160 -0.05 1.14 11.21
C GLN A 160 0.32 2.34 10.30
N TYR A 161 -0.42 2.56 9.21
CA TYR A 161 -0.13 3.60 8.23
C TYR A 161 -1.16 4.72 8.23
N GLY A 162 -0.66 5.96 8.18
CA GLY A 162 -1.45 7.12 7.80
C GLY A 162 -1.69 7.12 6.28
N ILE A 163 -2.95 7.06 5.86
CA ILE A 163 -3.32 7.02 4.44
C ILE A 163 -4.03 8.31 4.05
N PHE A 164 -3.50 8.99 3.04
CA PHE A 164 -4.09 10.21 2.51
C PHE A 164 -3.92 10.31 1.00
N TYR A 165 -4.66 11.23 0.39
CA TYR A 165 -4.66 11.39 -1.06
C TYR A 165 -4.77 12.83 -1.51
N LYS A 166 -4.43 13.07 -2.78
CA LYS A 166 -4.86 14.25 -3.52
C LYS A 166 -5.33 13.86 -4.91
N ILE A 167 -6.22 14.67 -5.46
CA ILE A 167 -6.56 14.65 -6.89
C ILE A 167 -5.68 15.69 -7.59
N ASN A 168 -4.96 15.28 -8.62
CA ASN A 168 -4.15 16.13 -9.48
C ASN A 168 -4.43 15.77 -10.94
N LEU A 169 -5.40 16.46 -11.55
CA LEU A 169 -5.89 16.20 -12.91
C LEU A 169 -4.93 16.68 -14.01
N GLY A 170 -3.74 17.18 -13.65
CA GLY A 170 -2.90 17.97 -14.54
C GLY A 170 -3.41 19.41 -14.61
N GLU A 171 -2.47 20.36 -14.63
CA GLU A 171 -2.73 21.69 -15.18
C GLU A 171 -2.62 21.65 -16.71
#